data_AF-A0A7W1BN75-F1
#
_entry.id   AF-A0A7W1BN75-F1
#
_cell.length_a   1.000
_cell.length_b   1.000
_cell.length_c   1.000
_cell.angle_alpha   90.00
_cell.angle_beta   90.00
_cell.angle_gamma   90.00
#
_symmetry.space_group_name_H-M   'P 1'
#
loop_
_entity.id
_entity.type
_entity.pdbx_description
1 polymer ?
#
loop_
_entity_poly.entity_id
_entity_poly.type
_entity_poly.pdbx_seq_one_letter_code
_entity_poly.pdbx_strand_id
1 'polypeptide(L)'
;MADIAHLILSCGAGLAWKRLLERVGENWPLLLAQLHIFSYVYPESKGTVPDWVVEELLGRANADLARPRSDERVTRGTLVSRFSFAIDVNEWGFRDLQRERVREVERSSEVRAIMDSDVWDERSPDAAYAPQAD
;
A
#
# COMPACT_ATOMS: atom_id res chain seq x y z
N MET A 1 3.62 -12.61 2.31
CA MET A 1 4.56 -12.72 1.17
C MET A 1 4.17 -13.86 0.24
N ALA A 2 3.89 -15.05 0.76
CA ALA A 2 3.41 -16.18 -0.05
C ALA A 2 2.13 -15.86 -0.86
N ASP A 3 1.18 -15.13 -0.27
CA ASP A 3 -0.10 -14.83 -0.93
C ASP A 3 0.06 -14.07 -2.26
N ILE A 4 0.95 -13.08 -2.29
CA ILE A 4 1.22 -12.31 -3.52
C ILE A 4 1.89 -13.20 -4.56
N ALA A 5 2.85 -14.03 -4.15
CA ALA A 5 3.51 -14.96 -5.06
C ALA A 5 2.52 -15.99 -5.64
N HIS A 6 1.61 -16.51 -4.82
CA HIS A 6 0.53 -17.41 -5.27
C HIS A 6 -0.43 -16.72 -6.24
N LEU A 7 -0.83 -15.46 -5.96
CA LEU A 7 -1.66 -14.69 -6.88
C LEU A 7 -0.99 -14.45 -8.23
N ILE A 8 0.31 -14.14 -8.23
CA ILE A 8 1.08 -14.00 -9.47
C ILE A 8 1.13 -15.34 -10.20
N LEU A 9 1.44 -16.45 -9.50
CA LEU A 9 1.48 -17.78 -10.12
C LEU A 9 0.15 -18.15 -10.78
N SER A 10 -0.97 -17.92 -10.08
CA SER A 10 -2.29 -18.32 -10.56
C SER A 10 -2.88 -17.39 -11.62
N CYS A 11 -2.60 -16.09 -11.55
CA CYS A 11 -3.30 -15.10 -12.36
C CYS A 11 -2.39 -14.23 -13.24
N GLY A 12 -1.06 -14.32 -13.09
CA GLY A 12 -0.11 -13.38 -13.69
C GLY A 12 -0.26 -13.19 -15.19
N ALA A 13 -0.44 -14.28 -15.95
CA ALA A 13 -0.61 -14.21 -17.40
C ALA A 13 -1.86 -13.43 -17.83
N GLY A 14 -2.89 -13.37 -16.99
CA GLY A 14 -4.15 -12.65 -17.24
C GLY A 14 -4.23 -11.26 -16.58
N LEU A 15 -3.22 -10.86 -15.80
CA LEU A 15 -3.23 -9.55 -15.15
C LEU A 15 -3.09 -8.41 -16.16
N ALA A 16 -3.88 -7.36 -15.98
CA ALA A 16 -3.71 -6.09 -16.69
C ALA A 16 -2.51 -5.33 -16.12
N TRP A 17 -1.28 -5.79 -16.41
CA TRP A 17 -0.03 -5.29 -15.83
C TRP A 17 0.18 -3.78 -15.97
N LYS A 18 -0.22 -3.20 -17.11
CA LYS A 18 -0.14 -1.74 -17.31
C LYS A 18 -1.00 -0.99 -16.30
N ARG A 19 -2.24 -1.43 -16.09
CA ARG A 19 -3.15 -0.87 -15.07
C ARG A 19 -2.61 -1.10 -13.66
N LEU A 20 -1.97 -2.24 -13.40
CA LEU A 20 -1.34 -2.52 -12.10
C LEU A 20 -0.19 -1.53 -11.83
N LEU A 21 0.72 -1.32 -12.79
CA LEU A 21 1.82 -0.36 -12.68
C LEU A 21 1.32 1.07 -12.45
N GLU A 22 0.27 1.48 -13.17
CA GLU A 22 -0.38 2.78 -12.99
C GLU A 22 -0.95 2.94 -11.57
N ARG A 23 -1.63 1.91 -11.05
CA ARG A 23 -2.22 1.91 -9.70
C ARG A 23 -1.18 1.90 -8.58
N VAL A 24 -0.09 1.15 -8.76
CA VAL A 24 0.99 1.07 -7.78
C VAL A 24 1.74 2.41 -7.72
N GLY A 25 1.91 3.09 -8.85
CA GLY A 25 2.42 4.46 -8.93
C GLY A 25 3.79 4.60 -8.26
N GLU A 26 3.90 5.53 -7.31
CA GLU A 26 5.16 5.81 -6.59
C GLU A 26 5.64 4.66 -5.69
N ASN A 27 4.76 3.69 -5.39
CA ASN A 27 5.07 2.53 -4.55
C ASN A 27 5.64 1.35 -5.36
N TRP A 28 6.06 1.61 -6.61
CA TRP A 28 6.65 0.61 -7.50
C TRP A 28 7.82 -0.20 -6.90
N PRO A 29 8.65 0.31 -5.95
CA PRO A 29 9.73 -0.51 -5.37
C PRO A 29 9.19 -1.74 -4.64
N LEU A 30 8.00 -1.64 -4.04
CA LEU A 30 7.36 -2.75 -3.35
C LEU A 30 6.92 -3.84 -4.33
N LEU A 31 6.41 -3.45 -5.51
CA LEU A 31 6.07 -4.42 -6.56
C LEU A 31 7.33 -5.12 -7.07
N LEU A 32 8.40 -4.39 -7.36
CA LEU A 32 9.66 -4.98 -7.80
C LEU A 32 10.23 -5.99 -6.77
N ALA A 33 10.13 -5.67 -5.47
CA ALA A 33 10.52 -6.60 -4.41
C ALA A 33 9.68 -7.88 -4.41
N GLN A 34 8.36 -7.79 -4.62
CA GLN A 34 7.50 -8.97 -4.74
C GLN A 34 7.82 -9.79 -6.00
N LEU A 35 8.15 -9.15 -7.11
CA LEU A 35 8.54 -9.86 -8.34
C LEU A 35 9.88 -10.61 -8.16
N HIS A 36 10.82 -10.05 -7.41
CA HIS A 36 12.05 -10.75 -7.05
C HIS A 36 11.79 -11.96 -6.15
N ILE A 37 10.90 -11.82 -5.17
CA ILE A 37 10.49 -12.96 -4.33
C ILE A 37 9.82 -14.03 -5.20
N PHE A 38 8.94 -13.63 -6.11
CA PHE A 38 8.25 -14.55 -7.02
C PHE A 38 9.23 -15.33 -7.90
N SER A 39 10.18 -14.66 -8.54
CA SER A 39 11.17 -15.33 -9.41
C SER A 39 12.10 -16.27 -8.63
N TYR A 40 12.43 -15.93 -7.39
CA TYR A 40 13.18 -16.81 -6.50
C TYR A 40 12.39 -18.06 -6.10
N VAL A 41 11.11 -17.90 -5.76
CA VAL A 41 10.25 -19.03 -5.33
C VAL A 41 9.86 -19.91 -6.53
N TYR A 42 9.67 -19.34 -7.72
CA TYR A 42 9.21 -20.03 -8.93
C TYR A 42 10.12 -19.78 -10.14
N PRO A 43 11.38 -20.27 -10.12
CA PRO A 43 12.38 -19.95 -11.15
C PRO A 43 11.97 -20.40 -12.57
N GLU A 44 11.17 -21.46 -12.68
CA GLU A 44 10.74 -22.03 -13.97
C GLU A 44 9.40 -21.46 -14.49
N SER A 45 8.74 -20.56 -13.74
CA SER A 45 7.43 -20.00 -14.11
C SER A 45 7.51 -18.83 -15.10
N LYS A 46 8.39 -18.96 -16.11
CA LYS A 46 8.59 -17.96 -17.16
C LYS A 46 7.28 -17.67 -17.91
N GLY A 47 7.08 -16.41 -18.31
CA GLY A 47 5.87 -15.96 -19.01
C GLY A 47 4.67 -15.64 -18.10
N THR A 48 4.74 -15.95 -16.81
CA THR A 48 3.70 -15.55 -15.84
C THR A 48 3.69 -14.03 -15.61
N VAL A 49 4.87 -13.43 -15.57
CA VAL A 49 5.06 -11.98 -15.53
C VAL A 49 5.69 -11.58 -16.86
N PRO A 50 5.13 -10.62 -17.61
CA PRO A 50 5.74 -10.17 -18.85
C PRO A 50 7.11 -9.52 -18.61
N ASP A 51 8.10 -9.85 -19.44
CA ASP A 51 9.48 -9.37 -19.30
C ASP A 51 9.56 -7.83 -19.24
N TRP A 52 8.77 -7.14 -20.08
CA TRP A 52 8.71 -5.68 -20.13
C TRP A 52 8.33 -5.05 -18.78
N VAL A 53 7.55 -5.73 -17.93
CA VAL A 53 7.16 -5.24 -16.60
C VAL A 53 8.37 -5.19 -15.68
N VAL A 54 9.19 -6.26 -15.72
CA VAL A 54 10.40 -6.36 -14.91
C VAL A 54 11.44 -5.36 -15.42
N GLU A 55 11.62 -5.26 -16.73
CA GLU A 55 12.52 -4.30 -17.38
C GLU A 55 12.17 -2.85 -17.02
N GLU A 56 10.89 -2.48 -17.10
CA GLU A 56 10.38 -1.15 -16.71
C GLU A 56 10.71 -0.84 -15.24
N LEU A 57 10.44 -1.78 -14.33
CA LEU A 57 10.70 -1.59 -12.89
C LEU A 57 12.20 -1.51 -12.56
N LEU A 58 13.03 -2.30 -13.23
CA LEU A 58 14.49 -2.21 -13.12
C LEU A 58 15.01 -0.88 -13.69
N GLY A 59 14.43 -0.39 -14.79
CA GLY A 59 14.71 0.93 -15.34
C GLY A 59 14.41 2.05 -14.33
N ARG A 60 13.26 1.98 -13.66
CA ARG A 60 12.91 2.91 -12.56
C ARG A 60 13.88 2.82 -11.39
N ALA A 61 14.31 1.61 -11.01
CA ALA A 61 15.31 1.43 -9.96
C ALA A 61 16.65 2.08 -10.31
N ASN A 62 17.12 1.90 -11.54
CA ASN A 62 18.34 2.56 -12.01
C ASN A 62 18.21 4.09 -12.01
N ALA A 63 17.07 4.62 -12.45
CA ALA A 63 16.80 6.06 -12.38
C ALA A 63 16.77 6.57 -10.93
N ASP A 64 16.21 5.79 -9.99
CA ASP A 64 16.14 6.14 -8.56
C ASP A 64 17.52 6.15 -7.88
N LEU A 65 18.45 5.31 -8.33
CA LEU A 65 19.85 5.34 -7.88
C LEU A 65 20.55 6.63 -8.29
N ALA A 66 20.24 7.17 -9.47
CA ALA A 66 20.78 8.43 -9.95
C ALA A 66 20.07 9.67 -9.37
N ARG A 67 18.93 9.49 -8.70
CA ARG A 67 18.13 10.59 -8.16
C ARG A 67 18.85 11.25 -6.96
N PRO A 68 18.96 12.59 -6.93
CA PRO A 68 19.43 13.32 -5.75
C PRO A 68 18.60 12.97 -4.52
N ARG A 69 19.28 12.67 -3.41
CA ARG A 69 18.62 12.41 -2.12
C ARG A 69 18.55 13.71 -1.33
N SER A 70 17.39 13.98 -0.76
CA SER A 70 17.27 14.99 0.30
C SER A 70 17.85 14.43 1.59
N ASP A 71 18.45 15.27 2.43
CA ASP A 71 18.85 14.90 3.80
C ASP A 71 17.66 14.85 4.78
N GLU A 72 16.42 14.93 4.27
CA GLU A 72 15.22 14.80 5.09
C GLU A 72 15.12 13.42 5.73
N ARG A 73 14.89 13.39 7.04
CA ARG A 73 14.63 12.17 7.81
C ARG A 73 13.17 11.76 7.70
N VAL A 74 12.82 11.09 6.62
CA VAL A 74 11.45 10.63 6.34
C VAL A 74 11.39 9.11 6.29
N THR A 75 10.37 8.50 6.89
CA THR A 75 10.11 7.06 6.75
C THR A 75 8.80 6.81 5.98
N ARG A 76 8.83 5.78 5.13
CA ARG A 76 7.65 5.16 4.51
C ARG A 76 7.26 3.86 5.20
N GLY A 77 7.97 3.45 6.26
CA GLY A 77 7.74 2.19 6.96
C GLY A 77 6.33 2.06 7.53
N THR A 78 5.76 3.16 8.03
CA THR A 78 4.39 3.20 8.56
C THR A 78 3.31 2.99 7.50
N LEU A 79 3.63 3.18 6.20
CA LEU A 79 2.75 2.78 5.08
C LEU A 79 2.72 1.26 4.89
N VAL A 80 3.80 0.56 5.27
CA VAL A 80 3.89 -0.91 5.21
C VAL A 80 3.27 -1.52 6.47
N SER A 81 3.67 -1.05 7.65
CA SER A 81 3.13 -1.50 8.93
C SER A 81 3.28 -0.43 9.99
N ARG A 82 2.16 0.03 10.54
CA ARG A 82 2.14 1.04 11.62
C ARG A 82 2.79 0.53 12.91
N PHE A 83 2.79 -0.79 13.13
CA PHE A 83 3.34 -1.39 14.35
C PHE A 83 4.82 -1.73 14.19
N SER A 84 5.19 -2.41 13.11
CA SER A 84 6.56 -2.90 12.90
C SER A 84 7.58 -1.77 12.71
N PHE A 85 7.13 -0.63 12.17
CA PHE A 85 7.96 0.55 11.92
C PHE A 85 7.63 1.72 12.86
N ALA A 86 6.92 1.48 13.97
CA ALA A 86 6.64 2.51 14.97
C ALA A 86 7.92 3.09 15.58
N ILE A 87 8.95 2.25 15.73
CA ILE A 87 10.26 2.64 16.27
C ILE A 87 10.94 3.74 15.43
N ASP A 88 10.80 3.69 14.10
CA ASP A 88 11.35 4.70 13.18
C ASP A 88 10.90 6.11 13.58
N VAL A 89 9.63 6.23 13.97
CA VAL A 89 9.02 7.52 14.31
C VAL A 89 9.25 7.85 15.77
N ASN A 90 8.93 6.93 16.68
CA ASN A 90 8.87 7.19 18.11
C ASN A 90 10.26 7.34 18.73
N GLU A 91 11.24 6.57 18.27
CA GLU A 91 12.58 6.50 18.86
C GLU A 91 13.65 7.07 17.94
N TRP A 92 13.54 6.86 16.62
CA TRP A 92 14.58 7.27 15.66
C TRP A 92 14.32 8.64 15.00
N GLY A 93 13.20 9.28 15.33
CA GLY A 93 12.89 10.66 14.94
C GLY A 93 12.63 10.86 13.45
N PHE A 94 12.23 9.82 12.72
CA PHE A 94 11.79 9.97 11.33
C PHE A 94 10.40 10.61 11.25
N ARG A 95 10.19 11.46 10.26
CA ARG A 95 8.87 11.99 9.90
C ARG A 95 8.00 10.88 9.32
N ASP A 96 6.77 10.82 9.82
CA ASP A 96 5.77 9.81 9.47
C ASP A 96 4.84 10.32 8.36
N LEU A 97 5.13 9.94 7.11
CA LEU A 97 4.33 10.37 5.96
C LEU A 97 2.87 9.91 6.03
N GLN A 98 2.61 8.72 6.60
CA GLN A 98 1.25 8.22 6.75
C GLN A 98 0.45 9.12 7.70
N ARG A 99 1.05 9.48 8.84
CA ARG A 99 0.41 10.37 9.81
C ARG A 99 0.21 11.77 9.26
N GLU A 100 1.18 12.31 8.52
CA GLU A 100 1.05 13.60 7.85
C GLU A 100 -0.12 13.60 6.84
N ARG A 101 -0.23 12.55 6.02
CA ARG A 101 -1.33 12.41 5.05
C ARG A 101 -2.69 12.28 5.71
N VAL A 102 -2.82 11.48 6.77
CA VAL A 102 -4.07 11.36 7.53
C VAL A 102 -4.51 12.70 8.10
N ARG A 103 -3.59 13.43 8.75
CA ARG A 103 -3.86 14.78 9.28
C ARG A 103 -4.24 15.78 8.20
N GLU A 104 -3.74 15.61 6.98
CA GLU A 104 -4.17 16.43 5.84
C GLU A 104 -5.60 16.13 5.41
N VAL A 105 -5.94 14.84 5.29
CA VAL A 105 -7.29 14.39 4.91
C VAL A 105 -8.32 14.78 5.97
N GLU A 106 -8.01 14.64 7.27
CA GLU A 106 -8.87 15.08 8.38
C GLU A 106 -9.12 16.60 8.40
N ARG A 107 -8.26 17.39 7.75
CA ARG A 107 -8.46 18.84 7.61
C ARG A 107 -9.37 19.20 6.42
N SER A 108 -9.73 18.24 5.57
CA SER A 108 -10.69 18.46 4.48
C SER A 108 -12.08 18.74 5.03
N SER A 109 -12.79 19.70 4.43
CA SER A 109 -14.17 20.04 4.79
C SER A 109 -15.14 18.87 4.59
N GLU A 110 -14.91 18.05 3.57
CA GLU A 110 -15.73 16.87 3.28
C GLU A 110 -15.61 15.81 4.37
N VAL A 111 -14.38 15.53 4.82
CA VAL A 111 -14.11 14.54 5.87
C VAL A 111 -14.64 15.03 7.21
N ARG A 112 -14.46 16.31 7.54
CA ARG A 112 -15.07 16.90 8.74
C ARG A 112 -16.59 16.80 8.71
N ALA A 113 -17.23 17.12 7.60
CA ALA A 113 -18.68 16.97 7.45
C ALA A 113 -19.16 15.52 7.64
N ILE A 114 -18.37 14.53 7.21
CA ILE A 114 -18.66 13.11 7.45
C ILE A 114 -18.46 12.75 8.93
N MET A 115 -17.40 13.24 9.58
CA MET A 115 -17.14 12.98 11.01
C MET A 115 -18.16 13.64 11.94
N ASP A 116 -18.65 14.82 11.56
CA ASP A 116 -19.68 15.55 12.31
C ASP A 116 -21.11 15.02 12.02
N SER A 117 -21.24 14.08 11.07
CA SER A 117 -22.52 13.45 10.71
C SER A 117 -22.91 12.35 11.69
N ASP A 118 -24.19 12.30 12.04
CA ASP A 118 -24.80 11.29 12.91
C ASP A 118 -25.02 9.93 12.21
N VAL A 119 -24.83 9.86 10.89
CA VAL A 119 -25.03 8.65 10.07
C VAL A 119 -24.19 7.46 10.54
N TRP A 120 -23.03 7.71 11.16
CA TRP A 120 -22.10 6.69 11.64
C TRP A 120 -22.08 6.57 13.17
N ASP A 121 -22.98 7.25 13.87
CA ASP A 121 -23.06 7.17 15.31
C ASP A 121 -23.74 5.85 15.70
N GLU A 122 -22.95 4.81 15.96
CA GLU A 122 -23.41 3.48 16.41
C GLU A 122 -24.19 3.53 17.75
N ARG A 123 -24.33 4.72 18.36
CA ARG A 123 -25.20 5.01 19.50
C ARG A 123 -26.59 5.53 19.11
N SER A 124 -26.92 5.59 17.83
CA SER A 124 -28.26 5.96 17.39
C SER A 124 -29.30 4.96 17.94
N PRO A 125 -30.36 5.42 18.63
CA PRO A 125 -31.29 4.57 19.37
C PRO A 125 -32.09 3.57 18.51
N ASP A 126 -32.02 3.68 17.18
CA ASP A 126 -32.74 2.82 16.24
C ASP A 126 -32.10 1.43 16.05
N ALA A 127 -30.93 1.16 16.64
CA ALA A 127 -30.28 -0.16 16.62
C ALA A 127 -30.74 -1.09 17.76
N ALA A 128 -31.76 -0.71 18.55
CA ALA A 128 -32.32 -1.56 19.58
C ALA A 128 -33.18 -2.67 18.97
N TYR A 129 -32.57 -3.85 18.82
CA TYR A 129 -33.18 -5.16 18.67
C TYR A 129 -34.61 -5.24 19.24
N ALA A 130 -35.62 -5.25 18.36
CA ALA A 130 -36.98 -5.59 18.74
C ALA A 130 -37.04 -7.09 19.07
N PRO A 131 -37.41 -7.50 20.29
CA PRO A 131 -37.55 -8.93 20.60
C PRO A 131 -38.75 -9.48 19.82
N GLN A 132 -38.52 -10.54 19.05
CA GLN A 132 -39.60 -11.35 18.46
C GLN A 132 -40.36 -12.02 19.62
N ALA A 133 -41.66 -11.72 19.72
CA ALA A 133 -42.57 -12.39 20.63
C ALA A 133 -43.13 -13.65 19.95
N ASP A 134 -43.03 -14.77 20.66
CA ASP A 134 -43.72 -16.05 20.37
C ASP A 134 -45.25 -15.91 20.47
#